data_AF-A0AAD7YB26-F1
#
_entry.id   AF-A0AAD7YB26-F1
#
_cell.length_a   1.000
_cell.length_b   1.000
_cell.length_c   1.000
_cell.angle_alpha   90.00
_cell.angle_beta   90.00
_cell.angle_gamma   90.00
#
_symmetry.space_group_name_H-M   'P 1'
#
loop_
_entity.id
_entity.type
_entity.pdbx_description
1 polymer ?
#
loop_
_entity_poly.entity_id
_entity_poly.type
_entity_poly.pdbx_seq_one_letter_code
_entity_poly.pdbx_strand_id
1 'polypeptide(L)'
;MEEEKKPFYRYCMVPMCRNNIKNTPDKVFFAVQRDPNIRKQWCEAMRRKDNVSPISRLHCCEDHFNIKEDTVNYIKYKLMKEQGEKVKLMLNKGVMPHKFQCQKRNIPAPQESSIHYAAKKKRLSLINKALSEPEVNSENVLESETSQTSYCDAGPSTSYIEGCENDLVTPSTSVMDVSVIEPNTSHVEVATNTEN
;
A
#
# COMPACT_ATOMS: atom_id res chain seq x y z
N MET A 1 34.90 0.21 -34.35
CA MET A 1 33.96 0.97 -33.50
C MET A 1 33.29 -0.04 -32.61
N GLU A 2 33.65 -0.08 -31.33
CA GLU A 2 32.92 -0.92 -30.37
C GLU A 2 31.53 -0.33 -30.18
N GLU A 3 30.51 -1.12 -30.48
CA GLU A 3 29.13 -0.71 -30.36
C GLU A 3 28.78 -0.67 -28.86
N GLU A 4 28.79 0.53 -28.28
CA GLU A 4 28.44 0.75 -26.87
C GLU A 4 26.97 0.36 -26.64
N LYS A 5 26.75 -0.87 -26.16
CA LYS A 5 25.42 -1.34 -25.77
C LYS A 5 24.86 -0.46 -24.67
N LYS A 6 23.76 0.24 -24.96
CA LYS A 6 23.04 1.09 -23.99
C LYS A 6 22.76 0.28 -22.71
N PRO A 7 23.21 0.75 -21.52
CA PRO A 7 23.02 -0.01 -20.29
C PRO A 7 21.54 -0.14 -19.98
N PHE A 8 21.10 -1.36 -19.68
CA PHE A 8 19.72 -1.63 -19.30
C PHE A 8 19.38 -0.88 -18.01
N TYR A 9 18.42 0.05 -18.11
CA TYR A 9 17.96 0.83 -16.96
C TYR A 9 17.13 -0.07 -16.04
N ARG A 10 17.60 -0.29 -14.81
CA ARG A 10 16.83 -0.99 -13.75
C ARG A 10 16.51 -0.01 -12.64
N TYR A 11 15.29 -0.10 -12.15
CA TYR A 11 14.77 0.69 -11.03
C TYR A 11 13.99 -0.21 -10.08
N CYS A 12 13.87 0.21 -8.83
CA CYS A 12 13.10 -0.53 -7.84
C CYS A 12 11.60 -0.41 -8.13
N MET A 13 10.90 -1.55 -8.16
CA MET A 13 9.46 -1.62 -8.39
C MET A 13 8.61 -1.20 -7.18
N VAL A 14 9.21 -0.97 -6.01
CA VAL A 14 8.46 -0.59 -4.80
C VAL A 14 7.94 0.83 -4.97
N PRO A 15 6.63 1.07 -4.77
CA PRO A 15 6.08 2.43 -4.82
C PRO A 15 6.83 3.38 -3.88
N MET A 16 7.07 4.62 -4.35
CA MET A 16 7.82 5.67 -3.66
C MET A 16 9.32 5.41 -3.46
N CYS A 17 9.84 4.24 -3.85
CA CYS A 17 11.27 4.00 -3.86
C CYS A 17 11.91 4.66 -5.09
N ARG A 18 12.93 5.49 -4.86
CA ARG A 18 13.64 6.21 -5.94
C ARG A 18 14.92 5.49 -6.38
N ASN A 19 15.28 4.38 -5.75
CA ASN A 19 16.52 3.65 -6.03
C ASN A 19 16.50 3.05 -7.46
N ASN A 20 17.59 3.27 -8.19
CA ASN A 20 17.84 2.75 -9.52
C ASN A 20 19.36 2.61 -9.74
N ILE A 21 19.77 2.00 -10.86
CA ILE A 21 21.20 1.77 -11.14
C ILE A 21 22.00 3.08 -11.26
N LYS A 22 21.37 4.19 -11.69
CA LYS A 22 22.10 5.46 -11.88
C LYS A 22 22.37 6.19 -10.56
N ASN A 23 21.38 6.23 -9.66
CA ASN A 23 21.55 6.94 -8.38
C ASN A 23 22.07 6.06 -7.25
N THR A 24 21.97 4.73 -7.39
CA THR A 24 22.41 3.76 -6.39
C THR A 24 23.12 2.58 -7.06
N PRO A 25 24.28 2.80 -7.71
CA PRO A 25 24.98 1.76 -8.47
C PRO A 25 25.50 0.61 -7.59
N ASP A 26 25.82 0.88 -6.32
CA ASP A 26 26.40 -0.11 -5.39
C ASP A 26 25.36 -1.02 -4.72
N LYS A 27 24.07 -0.69 -4.85
CA LYS A 27 22.98 -1.43 -4.24
C LYS A 27 22.64 -2.68 -5.05
N VAL A 28 22.29 -3.74 -4.33
CA VAL A 28 21.80 -4.96 -4.97
C VAL A 28 20.34 -4.80 -5.39
N PHE A 29 20.01 -5.26 -6.60
CA PHE A 29 18.66 -5.35 -7.13
C PHE A 29 18.29 -6.80 -7.40
N PHE A 30 17.38 -7.35 -6.60
CA PHE A 30 16.84 -8.69 -6.77
C PHE A 30 15.81 -8.71 -7.90
N ALA A 31 15.92 -9.69 -8.79
CA ALA A 31 14.94 -9.90 -9.85
C ALA A 31 13.71 -10.60 -9.29
N VAL A 32 12.53 -10.08 -9.63
CA VAL A 32 11.26 -10.72 -9.25
C VAL A 32 10.99 -11.88 -10.19
N GLN A 33 10.52 -12.99 -9.62
CA GLN A 33 10.17 -14.17 -10.39
C GLN A 33 9.05 -13.84 -11.40
N ARG A 34 9.02 -14.57 -12.53
CA ARG A 34 8.02 -14.34 -13.59
C ARG A 34 6.66 -14.97 -13.30
N ASP A 35 6.60 -15.85 -12.31
CA ASP A 35 5.37 -16.50 -11.90
C ASP A 35 4.29 -15.45 -11.50
N PRO A 36 3.09 -15.50 -12.11
CA PRO A 36 2.03 -14.53 -11.84
C PRO A 36 1.57 -14.50 -10.38
N ASN A 37 1.54 -15.65 -9.70
CA ASN A 37 1.09 -15.74 -8.30
C ASN A 37 2.11 -15.07 -7.38
N ILE A 38 3.40 -15.34 -7.60
CA ILE A 38 4.48 -14.69 -6.85
C ILE A 38 4.49 -13.19 -7.13
N ARG A 39 4.31 -12.76 -8.38
CA ARG A 39 4.21 -11.32 -8.70
C ARG A 39 3.05 -10.65 -7.99
N LYS A 40 1.88 -11.30 -7.92
CA LYS A 40 0.72 -10.80 -7.19
C LYS A 40 1.05 -10.64 -5.71
N GLN A 41 1.66 -11.64 -5.09
CA GLN A 41 2.10 -11.59 -3.69
C GLN A 41 3.12 -10.46 -3.43
N TRP A 42 4.07 -10.27 -4.35
CA TRP A 42 5.02 -9.15 -4.27
C TRP A 42 4.29 -7.81 -4.34
N CYS A 43 3.40 -7.62 -5.31
CA CYS A 43 2.59 -6.39 -5.44
C CYS A 43 1.78 -6.11 -4.17
N GLU A 44 1.14 -7.13 -3.62
CA GLU A 44 0.38 -7.04 -2.37
C GLU A 44 1.27 -6.62 -1.18
N ALA A 45 2.43 -7.26 -1.01
CA ALA A 45 3.39 -6.94 0.04
C ALA A 45 3.83 -5.46 -0.02
N MET A 46 4.08 -4.94 -1.23
CA MET A 46 4.50 -3.55 -1.43
C MET A 46 3.33 -2.56 -1.51
N ARG A 47 2.09 -3.00 -1.26
CA ARG A 47 0.87 -2.18 -1.34
C ARG A 47 0.71 -1.49 -2.70
N ARG A 48 1.12 -2.18 -3.75
CA ARG A 48 1.09 -1.70 -5.13
C ARG A 48 -0.27 -1.99 -5.75
N LYS A 49 -0.99 -0.96 -6.19
CA LYS A 49 -2.33 -1.09 -6.79
C LYS A 49 -2.30 -1.20 -8.32
N ASP A 50 -1.23 -0.74 -8.95
CA ASP A 50 -1.09 -0.81 -10.40
C ASP A 50 -0.74 -2.22 -10.86
N ASN A 51 -1.34 -2.61 -11.98
CA ASN A 51 -1.08 -3.89 -12.61
C ASN A 51 0.35 -3.88 -13.20
N VAL A 52 1.16 -4.84 -12.80
CA VAL A 52 2.48 -5.04 -13.39
C VAL A 52 2.38 -5.94 -14.62
N SER A 53 3.03 -5.54 -15.71
CA SER A 53 3.08 -6.36 -16.93
C SER A 53 3.67 -7.75 -16.63
N PRO A 54 3.04 -8.86 -17.09
CA PRO A 54 3.49 -10.22 -16.83
C PRO A 54 4.86 -10.52 -17.48
N ILE A 55 5.23 -9.78 -18.52
CA ILE A 55 6.45 -10.02 -19.31
C ILE A 55 7.63 -9.18 -18.79
N SER A 56 7.35 -8.03 -18.17
CA SER A 56 8.38 -7.07 -17.76
C SER A 56 9.37 -7.66 -16.75
N ARG A 57 10.65 -7.25 -16.83
CA ARG A 57 11.67 -7.63 -15.83
C ARG A 57 11.61 -6.62 -14.68
N LEU A 58 11.05 -7.07 -13.57
CA LEU A 58 10.89 -6.25 -12.37
C LEU A 58 12.03 -6.52 -11.39
N HIS A 59 12.42 -5.47 -10.67
CA HIS A 59 13.52 -5.52 -9.72
C HIS A 59 13.13 -4.86 -8.40
N CYS A 60 13.64 -5.37 -7.29
CA CYS A 60 13.50 -4.75 -5.97
C CYS A 60 14.87 -4.57 -5.33
N CYS A 61 15.15 -3.39 -4.80
CA CYS A 61 16.43 -3.10 -4.18
C CYS A 61 16.54 -3.73 -2.78
N GLU A 62 17.77 -3.87 -2.32
CA GLU A 62 18.10 -4.48 -1.02
C GLU A 62 17.48 -3.81 0.21
N ASP A 63 17.14 -2.51 0.14
CA ASP A 63 16.55 -1.75 1.26
C ASP A 63 15.21 -2.34 1.75
N HIS A 64 14.55 -3.15 0.93
CA HIS A 64 13.26 -3.77 1.21
C HIS A 64 13.34 -5.14 1.91
N PHE A 65 14.56 -5.60 2.18
CA PHE A 65 14.87 -6.91 2.77
C PHE A 65 15.75 -6.77 4.01
N ASN A 66 15.76 -7.78 4.85
CA ASN A 66 16.81 -7.96 5.85
C ASN A 66 17.91 -8.86 5.25
N ILE A 67 18.89 -8.23 4.60
CA ILE A 67 19.89 -8.93 3.79
C ILE A 67 20.63 -10.07 4.52
N LYS A 68 20.85 -9.94 5.83
CA LYS A 68 21.54 -10.97 6.62
C LYS A 68 20.69 -12.22 6.81
N GLU A 69 19.38 -12.06 6.99
CA GLU A 69 18.43 -13.11 7.33
C GLU A 69 17.73 -13.68 6.08
N ASP A 70 17.47 -12.81 5.10
CA ASP A 70 16.68 -13.13 3.91
C ASP A 70 17.48 -13.77 2.79
N THR A 71 18.81 -13.84 2.89
CA THR A 71 19.67 -14.34 1.81
C THR A 71 20.38 -15.61 2.19
N VAL A 72 20.51 -16.52 1.21
CA VAL A 72 21.13 -17.84 1.39
C VAL A 72 22.65 -17.71 1.57
N ASN A 73 23.25 -16.76 0.86
CA ASN A 73 24.70 -16.67 0.68
C ASN A 73 25.31 -15.36 1.19
N TYR A 74 24.72 -14.75 2.23
CA TYR A 74 25.19 -13.47 2.78
C TYR A 74 26.68 -13.45 3.10
N ILE A 75 27.16 -14.43 3.88
CA ILE A 75 28.56 -14.50 4.33
C ILE A 75 29.50 -14.61 3.13
N LYS A 76 29.22 -15.54 2.21
CA LYS A 76 29.99 -15.73 0.98
C LYS A 76 30.01 -14.45 0.14
N TYR A 77 28.86 -13.83 -0.06
CA TYR A 77 28.73 -12.59 -0.82
C TYR A 77 29.57 -11.47 -0.19
N LYS A 78 29.54 -11.32 1.13
CA LYS A 78 30.29 -10.28 1.84
C LYS A 78 31.81 -10.46 1.68
N LEU A 79 32.33 -11.65 1.95
CA LEU A 79 33.77 -11.95 1.85
C LEU A 79 34.29 -11.74 0.42
N MET A 80 33.56 -12.27 -0.57
CA MET A 80 33.98 -12.16 -1.97
C MET A 80 33.85 -10.71 -2.50
N LYS A 81 32.86 -9.95 -2.03
CA LYS A 81 32.73 -8.51 -2.36
C LYS A 81 33.92 -7.70 -1.83
N GLU A 82 34.40 -8.00 -0.62
CA GLU A 82 35.59 -7.36 -0.03
C GLU A 82 36.87 -7.69 -0.81
N GLN A 83 36.94 -8.87 -1.44
CA GLN A 83 38.04 -9.31 -2.31
C GLN A 83 37.93 -8.77 -3.75
N GLY A 84 36.88 -8.01 -4.08
CA GLY A 84 36.65 -7.49 -5.43
C GLY A 84 36.05 -8.50 -6.41
N GLU A 85 35.64 -9.68 -5.95
CA GLU A 85 35.01 -10.69 -6.78
C GLU A 85 33.51 -10.40 -7.02
N LYS A 86 33.04 -10.72 -8.23
CA LYS A 86 31.64 -10.52 -8.61
C LYS A 86 30.80 -11.74 -8.25
N VAL A 87 30.12 -11.66 -7.10
CA VAL A 87 29.19 -12.71 -6.65
C VAL A 87 27.76 -12.19 -6.62
N LYS A 88 26.82 -13.03 -7.07
CA LYS A 88 25.39 -12.72 -7.00
C LYS A 88 24.83 -13.08 -5.62
N LEU A 89 24.23 -12.10 -4.96
CA LEU A 89 23.46 -12.31 -3.73
C LEU A 89 22.09 -12.92 -4.07
N MET A 90 21.67 -13.94 -3.31
CA MET A 90 20.45 -14.71 -3.58
C MET A 90 19.51 -14.71 -2.38
N LEU A 91 18.24 -14.37 -2.61
CA LEU A 91 17.18 -14.47 -1.60
C LEU A 91 16.87 -15.94 -1.29
N ASN A 92 16.48 -16.20 -0.04
CA ASN A 92 15.86 -17.45 0.37
C ASN A 92 14.57 -17.68 -0.41
N LYS A 93 14.22 -18.96 -0.60
CA LYS A 93 12.99 -19.34 -1.33
C LYS A 93 11.77 -18.80 -0.58
N GLY A 94 10.89 -18.12 -1.32
CA GLY A 94 9.63 -17.59 -0.78
C GLY A 94 9.75 -16.27 -0.01
N VAL A 95 10.94 -15.69 0.15
CA VAL A 95 11.08 -14.38 0.80
C VAL A 95 10.45 -13.28 -0.05
N MET A 96 9.64 -12.46 0.61
CA MET A 96 8.95 -11.30 0.06
C MET A 96 9.54 -10.01 0.64
N PRO A 97 9.51 -8.89 -0.10
CA PRO A 97 9.90 -7.59 0.45
C PRO A 97 8.99 -7.26 1.64
N HIS A 98 9.59 -6.85 2.76
CA HIS A 98 8.85 -6.61 4.01
C HIS A 98 9.25 -5.29 4.70
N LYS A 99 10.21 -4.54 4.15
CA LYS A 99 10.62 -3.22 4.68
C LYS A 99 10.20 -2.11 3.73
N PHE A 100 9.32 -1.22 4.18
CA PHE A 100 8.74 -0.14 3.35
C PHE A 100 8.89 1.24 3.98
N GLN A 101 10.11 1.60 4.36
CA GLN A 101 10.38 2.93 4.95
C GLN A 101 10.02 4.07 3.98
N CYS A 102 10.19 3.88 2.68
CA CYS A 102 9.83 4.85 1.65
C CYS A 102 8.33 5.15 1.53
N GLN A 103 7.47 4.29 2.09
CA GLN A 103 6.01 4.43 2.05
C GLN A 103 5.43 4.98 3.36
N LYS A 104 6.26 5.24 4.37
CA LYS A 104 5.81 5.92 5.57
C LYS A 104 5.33 7.30 5.15
N ARG A 105 4.02 7.53 5.25
CA ARG A 105 3.49 8.88 5.16
C ARG A 105 4.20 9.68 6.25
N ASN A 106 4.93 10.72 5.88
CA ASN A 106 5.15 11.84 6.78
C ASN A 106 3.78 12.47 6.98
N ILE A 107 2.92 11.82 7.76
CA ILE A 107 1.81 12.51 8.38
C ILE A 107 2.55 13.41 9.36
N PRO A 108 2.61 14.74 9.14
CA PRO A 108 3.02 15.60 10.24
C PRO A 108 2.16 15.16 11.42
N ALA A 109 2.80 14.80 12.55
CA ALA A 109 2.08 14.42 13.75
C ALA A 109 0.90 15.37 13.91
N PRO A 110 -0.33 14.91 14.22
CA PRO A 110 -1.47 15.80 14.34
C PRO A 110 -1.00 16.98 15.16
N GLN A 111 -0.87 18.15 14.52
CA GLN A 111 -0.69 19.37 15.27
C GLN A 111 -2.06 19.54 15.89
N GLU A 112 -2.27 18.89 17.04
CA GLU A 112 -3.26 19.35 17.99
C GLU A 112 -2.82 20.78 18.25
N SER A 113 -3.38 21.72 17.48
CA SER A 113 -3.20 23.12 17.77
C SER A 113 -3.58 23.25 19.24
N SER A 114 -2.74 23.92 20.02
CA SER A 114 -2.91 24.04 21.47
C SER A 114 -4.34 24.49 21.85
N ILE A 115 -5.01 25.18 20.92
CA ILE A 115 -6.43 25.55 20.92
C ILE A 115 -7.36 24.33 21.02
N HIS A 116 -7.20 23.29 20.19
CA HIS A 116 -8.02 22.08 20.25
C HIS A 116 -7.75 21.27 21.51
N TYR A 117 -6.50 21.19 21.97
CA TYR A 117 -6.16 20.52 23.23
C TYR A 117 -6.82 21.23 24.44
N ALA A 118 -6.74 22.56 24.48
CA ALA A 118 -7.38 23.35 25.53
C ALA A 118 -8.91 23.21 25.51
N ALA A 119 -9.54 23.22 24.32
CA ALA A 119 -10.97 23.02 24.17
C ALA A 119 -11.41 21.61 24.62
N LYS A 120 -10.66 20.57 24.24
CA LYS A 120 -10.92 19.18 24.65
C LYS A 120 -10.78 19.01 26.17
N LYS A 121 -9.75 19.62 26.78
CA LYS A 121 -9.53 19.59 28.24
C LYS A 121 -10.64 20.33 29.00
N LYS A 122 -11.07 21.50 28.52
CA LYS A 122 -12.21 22.24 29.09
C LYS A 122 -13.51 21.42 29.02
N ARG A 123 -13.81 20.83 27.87
CA ARG A 123 -14.99 19.96 27.69
C ARG A 123 -14.96 18.76 28.66
N LEU A 124 -13.82 18.08 28.79
CA LEU A 124 -13.66 16.97 29.74
C LEU A 124 -13.86 17.42 31.20
N SER A 125 -13.34 18.61 31.57
CA SER A 125 -13.52 19.13 32.93
C SER A 125 -14.98 19.46 33.26
N LEU A 126 -15.74 19.98 32.29
CA LEU A 126 -17.16 20.28 32.46
C LEU A 126 -18.00 19.00 32.61
N ILE A 127 -17.71 17.98 31.80
CA ILE A 127 -18.38 16.67 31.88
C ILE A 127 -18.11 16.05 33.25
N ASN A 128 -16.86 16.02 33.70
CA ASN A 128 -16.52 15.44 35.00
C ASN A 128 -17.16 16.20 36.16
N LYS A 129 -17.27 17.54 36.06
CA LYS A 129 -17.95 18.35 37.06
C LYS A 129 -19.43 17.98 37.15
N ALA A 130 -20.13 17.92 36.01
CA ALA A 130 -21.55 17.55 35.95
C ALA A 130 -21.82 16.13 36.48
N LEU A 131 -20.87 15.20 36.32
CA LEU A 131 -20.96 13.84 36.86
C LEU A 131 -20.63 13.74 38.35
N SER A 132 -20.01 14.77 38.94
CA SER A 132 -19.54 14.78 40.33
C SER A 132 -20.43 15.57 41.28
N GLU A 133 -21.44 16.27 40.78
CA GLU A 133 -22.40 16.98 41.63
C GLU A 133 -23.38 15.96 42.25
N PRO A 134 -23.45 15.85 43.60
CA PRO A 134 -24.43 14.99 44.24
C PRO A 134 -25.82 15.59 44.05
N GLU A 135 -26.79 14.79 43.61
CA GLU A 135 -28.19 15.21 43.52
C GLU A 135 -28.71 15.58 44.91
N VAL A 136 -28.84 16.88 45.16
CA VAL A 136 -29.59 17.37 46.32
C VAL A 136 -31.05 17.42 45.91
N ASN A 137 -31.76 16.37 46.33
CA ASN A 137 -33.20 16.25 46.27
C ASN A 137 -33.84 17.22 47.29
N SER A 138 -34.67 18.14 46.84
CA SER A 138 -35.63 18.84 47.71
C SER A 138 -36.82 19.34 46.92
N GLU A 139 -37.95 18.64 47.10
CA GLU A 139 -39.30 19.06 46.76
C GLU A 139 -39.79 20.21 47.67
N ASN A 140 -40.58 21.12 47.08
CA ASN A 140 -41.59 22.06 47.60
C ASN A 140 -41.36 23.51 47.14
N VAL A 141 -42.35 24.35 46.80
CA VAL A 141 -43.72 24.29 46.26
C VAL A 141 -44.19 25.76 46.21
N LEU A 142 -44.93 26.12 45.15
CA LEU A 142 -45.87 27.25 44.96
C LEU A 142 -45.39 28.73 44.78
N GLU A 143 -45.57 29.18 43.53
CA GLU A 143 -46.28 30.38 43.01
C GLU A 143 -46.25 31.75 43.70
N SER A 144 -45.90 32.79 42.92
CA SER A 144 -46.89 33.70 42.30
C SER A 144 -46.23 34.71 41.32
N GLU A 145 -46.77 34.77 40.09
CA GLU A 145 -47.19 35.96 39.32
C GLU A 145 -46.23 37.18 39.11
N THR A 146 -46.10 37.88 37.98
CA THR A 146 -46.88 38.01 36.73
C THR A 146 -46.10 38.91 35.74
N SER A 147 -46.20 38.59 34.43
CA SER A 147 -46.08 39.44 33.22
C SER A 147 -44.85 40.32 32.93
N GLN A 148 -44.19 40.09 31.79
CA GLN A 148 -44.45 40.88 30.57
C GLN A 148 -43.84 40.24 29.31
N THR A 149 -44.72 40.08 28.34
CA THR A 149 -44.53 39.64 26.96
C THR A 149 -43.78 40.67 26.13
N SER A 150 -42.81 40.25 25.31
CA SER A 150 -42.54 40.90 24.03
C SER A 150 -42.14 39.86 22.98
N TYR A 151 -43.14 39.53 22.18
CA TYR A 151 -43.11 38.93 20.87
C TYR A 151 -42.02 39.53 19.96
N CYS A 152 -41.27 38.69 19.26
CA CYS A 152 -41.04 38.89 17.84
C CYS A 152 -40.95 37.54 17.13
N ASP A 153 -41.97 37.36 16.31
CA ASP A 153 -42.27 36.27 15.40
C ASP A 153 -41.36 36.39 14.17
N ALA A 154 -40.68 35.32 13.79
CA ALA A 154 -40.08 35.15 12.47
C ALA A 154 -40.12 33.66 12.15
N GLY A 155 -41.11 33.30 11.34
CA GLY A 155 -41.54 31.94 11.06
C GLY A 155 -40.53 31.04 10.34
N PRO A 156 -40.92 29.76 10.15
CA PRO A 156 -40.06 28.73 9.58
C PRO A 156 -40.16 28.74 8.05
N SER A 157 -39.05 29.03 7.37
CA SER A 157 -38.93 28.69 5.95
C SER A 157 -38.54 27.24 5.79
N THR A 158 -39.57 26.42 5.53
CA THR A 158 -39.48 25.11 4.92
C THR A 158 -39.03 25.24 3.46
N SER A 159 -37.98 24.51 3.06
CA SER A 159 -37.81 24.14 1.65
C SER A 159 -37.20 22.74 1.56
N TYR A 160 -38.08 21.77 1.33
CA TYR A 160 -37.97 20.61 0.43
C TYR A 160 -36.56 20.18 -0.01
N ILE A 161 -36.18 18.94 0.32
CA ILE A 161 -35.30 18.12 -0.52
C ILE A 161 -36.03 16.78 -0.77
N GLU A 162 -36.75 16.72 -1.90
CA GLU A 162 -36.86 15.49 -2.71
C GLU A 162 -35.44 15.19 -3.23
N GLY A 163 -34.91 13.96 -3.25
CA GLY A 163 -35.52 12.74 -3.78
C GLY A 163 -35.01 12.53 -5.22
N CYS A 164 -34.67 11.28 -5.55
CA CYS A 164 -34.23 10.75 -6.86
C CYS A 164 -32.69 10.74 -7.05
N GLU A 165 -31.99 9.62 -6.83
CA GLU A 165 -32.00 8.41 -7.68
C GLU A 165 -31.84 8.74 -9.16
N ASN A 166 -30.71 8.33 -9.73
CA ASN A 166 -30.65 8.01 -11.14
C ASN A 166 -29.70 6.82 -11.35
N ASP A 167 -30.34 5.80 -11.90
CA ASP A 167 -29.84 4.52 -12.35
C ASP A 167 -28.89 4.59 -13.55
N LEU A 168 -28.09 3.53 -13.63
CA LEU A 168 -27.78 2.71 -14.83
C LEU A 168 -27.55 3.43 -16.17
N VAL A 169 -26.32 3.35 -16.68
CA VAL A 169 -26.07 2.96 -18.09
C VAL A 169 -24.75 2.17 -18.21
N THR A 170 -24.85 0.84 -18.26
CA THR A 170 -24.11 -0.01 -19.23
C THR A 170 -24.92 -0.04 -20.54
N PRO A 171 -24.48 -0.59 -21.70
CA PRO A 171 -23.32 -1.46 -21.97
C PRO A 171 -22.54 -1.11 -23.27
N SER A 172 -21.41 -1.77 -23.53
CA SER A 172 -21.17 -2.32 -24.88
C SER A 172 -20.05 -3.37 -24.89
N THR A 173 -20.44 -4.53 -25.37
CA THR A 173 -19.69 -5.71 -25.76
C THR A 173 -18.74 -5.44 -26.94
N SER A 174 -17.55 -6.03 -26.91
CA SER A 174 -16.90 -6.54 -28.12
C SER A 174 -16.04 -7.74 -27.76
N VAL A 175 -16.59 -8.89 -28.12
CA VAL A 175 -15.92 -10.19 -28.22
C VAL A 175 -15.05 -10.17 -29.48
N MET A 176 -13.80 -10.60 -29.37
CA MET A 176 -13.03 -11.05 -30.54
C MET A 176 -12.37 -12.39 -30.23
N ASP A 177 -12.43 -13.22 -31.27
CA ASP A 177 -12.28 -14.66 -31.31
C ASP A 177 -11.04 -15.25 -30.62
N VAL A 178 -11.33 -16.36 -29.94
CA VAL A 178 -10.40 -17.42 -29.60
C VAL A 178 -10.03 -18.15 -30.89
N SER A 179 -8.82 -17.92 -31.38
CA SER A 179 -8.20 -18.81 -32.36
C SER A 179 -7.50 -19.95 -31.62
N VAL A 180 -8.04 -21.14 -31.85
CA VAL A 180 -7.54 -22.45 -31.45
C VAL A 180 -6.13 -22.63 -31.99
N ILE A 181 -5.16 -22.90 -31.11
CA ILE A 181 -3.84 -23.40 -31.50
C ILE A 181 -3.81 -24.89 -31.15
N GLU A 182 -3.80 -25.73 -32.18
CA GLU A 182 -3.60 -27.16 -32.08
C GLU A 182 -2.21 -27.49 -31.50
N PRO A 183 -2.09 -28.49 -30.62
CA PRO A 183 -0.78 -28.95 -30.17
C PRO A 183 -0.09 -29.79 -31.25
N ASN A 184 1.07 -29.31 -31.71
CA ASN A 184 2.06 -30.06 -32.48
C ASN A 184 2.41 -31.38 -31.77
N THR A 185 1.98 -32.50 -32.34
CA THR A 185 2.55 -33.82 -32.09
C THR A 185 3.93 -33.93 -32.74
N SER A 186 4.98 -33.68 -31.96
CA SER A 186 6.34 -34.12 -32.32
C SER A 186 6.54 -35.56 -31.84
N HIS A 187 6.58 -36.47 -32.81
CA HIS A 187 7.10 -37.83 -32.70
C HIS A 187 8.53 -37.78 -32.14
N VAL A 188 8.77 -38.37 -30.97
CA VAL A 188 10.13 -38.64 -30.47
C VAL A 188 10.38 -40.13 -30.67
N GLU A 189 11.29 -40.44 -31.57
CA GLU A 189 11.81 -41.79 -31.78
C GLU A 189 12.64 -42.19 -30.54
N VAL A 190 12.23 -43.29 -29.90
CA VAL A 190 13.01 -43.96 -28.86
C VAL A 190 14.02 -44.86 -29.56
N ALA A 191 15.27 -44.40 -29.66
CA ALA A 191 16.39 -45.27 -29.99
C ALA A 191 16.74 -46.12 -28.76
N THR A 192 16.41 -47.41 -28.81
CA THR A 192 16.91 -48.41 -27.87
C THR A 192 18.35 -48.75 -28.22
N ASN A 193 19.31 -48.18 -27.48
CA ASN A 193 20.67 -48.72 -27.43
C ASN A 193 20.75 -49.68 -26.24
N THR A 194 20.80 -50.98 -26.54
CA THR A 194 21.27 -52.00 -25.59
C THR A 194 22.63 -52.45 -26.09
N GLU A 195 23.69 -52.07 -25.37
CA GLU A 195 25.03 -52.63 -25.52
C GLU A 195 25.40 -53.31 -24.20
N ASN A 196 25.87 -54.57 -24.36
CA ASN A 196 26.58 -55.46 -23.42
C ASN A 196 25.90 -55.96 -22.14
#